data_AF-A0AAN4F5S0-F1
#
_entry.id   AF-A0AAN4F5S0-F1
#
_cell.length_a   1.000
_cell.length_b   1.000
_cell.length_c   1.000
_cell.angle_alpha   90.00
_cell.angle_beta   90.00
_cell.angle_gamma   90.00
#
_symmetry.space_group_name_H-M   'P 1'
#
loop_
_entity.id
_entity.type
_entity.pdbx_description
1 polymer ?
#
loop_
_entity_poly.entity_id
_entity_poly.type
_entity_poly.pdbx_seq_one_letter_code
_entity_poly.pdbx_strand_id
1 'polypeptide(L)'
;MTLTEKSGHLAWCALVALALARQEGGVLSPAQENLFLIRWLATALKQRRFPREINPDIEWLLKQGRQLGVSAKLASKLNYLWRSCTGELSEQNDLFR
;
A
#
# COMPACT_ATOMS: atom_id res chain seq x y z
N MET A 1 8.79 -16.78 4.16
CA MET A 1 8.35 -15.38 4.27
C MET A 1 7.57 -15.21 5.56
N THR A 2 8.08 -14.36 6.45
CA THR A 2 7.41 -13.86 7.65
C THR A 2 6.20 -12.99 7.26
N LEU A 3 5.28 -12.77 8.18
CA LEU A 3 4.09 -11.94 7.94
C LEU A 3 4.47 -10.50 7.52
N THR A 4 5.54 -9.96 8.10
CA THR A 4 6.07 -8.63 7.76
C THR A 4 6.60 -8.56 6.33
N GLU A 5 7.34 -9.58 5.86
CA GLU A 5 7.80 -9.64 4.46
C GLU A 5 6.63 -9.69 3.48
N LYS A 6 5.56 -10.43 3.81
CA LYS A 6 4.36 -10.53 2.98
C LYS A 6 3.60 -9.19 2.91
N SER A 7 3.46 -8.49 4.03
CA SER A 7 2.86 -7.15 4.10
C SER A 7 3.71 -6.11 3.37
N GLY A 8 5.05 -6.22 3.45
CA GLY A 8 5.97 -5.42 2.67
C GLY A 8 5.76 -5.63 1.17
N HIS A 9 5.73 -6.87 0.71
CA HIS A 9 5.50 -7.18 -0.71
C HIS A 9 4.17 -6.62 -1.23
N LEU A 10 3.08 -6.73 -0.46
CA LEU A 10 1.81 -6.08 -0.77
C LEU A 10 1.97 -4.57 -0.96
N ALA A 11 2.64 -3.91 -0.01
CA ALA A 11 2.85 -2.47 -0.04
C ALA A 11 3.66 -2.03 -1.25
N TRP A 12 4.77 -2.73 -1.55
CA TRP A 12 5.56 -2.49 -2.75
C TRP A 12 4.75 -2.63 -4.03
N CYS A 13 4.03 -3.74 -4.20
CA CYS A 13 3.19 -3.95 -5.38
C CYS A 13 2.15 -2.85 -5.58
N ALA A 14 1.51 -2.39 -4.50
CA ALA A 14 0.52 -1.33 -4.55
C ALA A 14 1.15 0.03 -4.93
N LEU A 15 2.33 0.35 -4.37
CA LEU A 15 3.07 1.58 -4.69
C LEU A 15 3.58 1.60 -6.13
N VAL A 16 4.11 0.47 -6.62
CA VAL A 16 4.54 0.33 -8.02
C VAL A 16 3.35 0.48 -8.97
N ALA A 17 2.22 -0.18 -8.68
CA ALA A 17 1.01 -0.03 -9.49
C ALA A 17 0.51 1.44 -9.52
N LEU A 18 0.59 2.15 -8.39
CA LEU A 18 0.24 3.57 -8.33
C LEU A 18 1.22 4.43 -9.15
N ALA A 19 2.52 4.16 -9.08
CA ALA A 19 3.53 4.88 -9.86
C ALA A 19 3.34 4.69 -11.37
N LEU A 20 3.02 3.47 -11.82
CA LEU A 20 2.70 3.19 -13.22
C LEU A 20 1.45 3.96 -13.67
N ALA A 21 0.39 3.97 -12.85
CA ALA A 21 -0.83 4.72 -13.18
C ALA A 21 -0.63 6.24 -13.21
N ARG A 22 0.31 6.78 -12.43
CA ARG A 22 0.74 8.18 -12.51
C ARG A 22 1.49 8.47 -13.82
N GLN A 23 2.37 7.57 -14.25
CA GLN A 23 3.11 7.72 -15.51
C GLN A 23 2.18 7.70 -16.73
N GLU A 24 1.12 6.88 -16.71
CA GLU A 24 0.10 6.86 -17.77
C GLU A 24 -0.83 8.09 -17.75
N GLY A 25 -0.63 9.04 -16.82
CA GLY A 25 -1.44 10.26 -16.70
C GLY A 25 -2.82 10.06 -16.08
N GLY A 26 -3.14 8.84 -15.61
CA GLY A 26 -4.46 8.48 -15.08
C GLY A 26 -4.70 8.93 -13.64
N VAL A 27 -3.66 9.31 -12.89
CA VAL A 27 -3.73 9.64 -11.47
C VAL A 27 -2.97 10.93 -11.19
N LEU A 28 -3.69 12.04 -10.96
CA LEU A 28 -3.11 13.38 -10.85
C LEU A 28 -3.43 14.08 -9.52
N SER A 29 -4.38 13.54 -8.75
CA SER A 29 -4.82 14.12 -7.47
C SER A 29 -4.81 13.09 -6.33
N PRO A 30 -4.63 13.51 -5.07
CA PRO A 30 -4.70 12.62 -3.90
C PRO A 30 -6.01 11.80 -3.83
N ALA A 31 -7.10 12.36 -4.35
CA ALA A 31 -8.39 11.67 -4.42
C ALA A 31 -8.37 10.52 -5.44
N GLN A 32 -7.79 10.75 -6.61
CA GLN A 32 -7.59 9.71 -7.63
C GLN A 32 -6.64 8.63 -7.15
N GLU A 33 -5.59 9.00 -6.40
CA GLU A 33 -4.65 8.03 -5.82
C GLU A 33 -5.35 7.07 -4.85
N ASN A 34 -6.14 7.61 -3.91
CA ASN A 34 -6.89 6.74 -3.00
C ASN A 34 -7.93 5.90 -3.73
N LEU A 35 -8.65 6.46 -4.70
CA LEU A 35 -9.62 5.70 -5.49
C LEU A 35 -8.94 4.57 -6.27
N PHE A 36 -7.78 4.85 -6.89
CA PHE A 36 -6.98 3.86 -7.60
C PHE A 36 -6.56 2.73 -6.65
N LEU A 37 -5.98 3.07 -5.50
CA LEU A 37 -5.53 2.08 -4.52
C LEU A 37 -6.69 1.23 -3.97
N ILE A 38 -7.86 1.81 -3.69
CA ILE A 38 -9.04 1.06 -3.26
C ILE A 38 -9.46 0.06 -4.35
N ARG A 39 -9.52 0.48 -5.62
CA ARG A 39 -9.87 -0.40 -6.75
C ARG A 39 -8.82 -1.50 -6.95
N TRP A 40 -7.55 -1.15 -6.85
CA TRP A 40 -6.44 -2.08 -6.97
C TRP A 40 -6.47 -3.14 -5.86
N LEU A 41 -6.65 -2.73 -4.60
CA LEU A 41 -6.74 -3.64 -3.44
C LEU A 41 -7.96 -4.57 -3.56
N ALA A 42 -9.12 -4.04 -3.96
CA ALA A 42 -10.32 -4.85 -4.17
C ALA A 42 -10.10 -5.90 -5.29
N THR A 43 -9.40 -5.50 -6.35
CA THR A 43 -9.05 -6.39 -7.46
C THR A 43 -8.05 -7.46 -7.03
N ALA A 44 -7.01 -7.09 -6.27
CA ALA A 44 -6.01 -7.99 -5.74
C ALA A 44 -6.64 -9.06 -4.81
N LEU A 45 -7.58 -8.65 -3.96
CA LEU A 45 -8.33 -9.55 -3.08
C LEU A 45 -9.22 -10.51 -3.89
N LYS A 46 -9.98 -9.98 -4.86
CA LYS A 46 -10.85 -10.78 -5.74
C LYS A 46 -10.07 -11.83 -6.53
N GLN A 47 -8.89 -11.46 -7.02
CA GLN A 47 -8.00 -12.34 -7.79
C GLN A 47 -7.12 -13.24 -6.90
N ARG A 48 -7.20 -13.12 -5.56
CA ARG A 48 -6.39 -13.88 -4.60
C ARG A 48 -4.89 -13.79 -4.93
N ARG A 49 -4.42 -12.60 -5.31
CA ARG A 49 -3.01 -12.35 -5.70
C ARG A 49 -2.02 -12.48 -4.54
N PHE A 50 -2.50 -12.46 -3.30
CA PHE A 50 -1.69 -12.54 -2.09
C PHE A 50 -2.07 -13.76 -1.24
N PRO A 51 -1.16 -14.26 -0.39
CA PRO A 51 -1.46 -15.32 0.57
C PRO A 51 -2.63 -14.93 1.47
N ARG A 52 -3.44 -15.92 1.88
CA ARG A 52 -4.65 -15.70 2.70
C ARG A 52 -4.38 -14.98 4.02
N GLU A 53 -3.17 -15.11 4.55
CA GLU A 53 -2.72 -14.43 5.78
C GLU A 53 -2.76 -12.90 5.67
N ILE A 54 -2.65 -12.35 4.45
CA ILE A 54 -2.65 -10.91 4.17
C ILE A 54 -4.05 -10.38 3.82
N ASN A 55 -5.02 -11.26 3.60
CA ASN A 55 -6.41 -10.85 3.37
C ASN A 55 -6.97 -9.90 4.44
N PRO A 56 -6.80 -10.14 5.77
CA PRO A 56 -7.28 -9.21 6.78
C PRO A 56 -6.64 -7.82 6.68
N ASP A 57 -5.37 -7.72 6.31
CA ASP A 57 -4.68 -6.43 6.10
C ASP A 57 -5.27 -5.68 4.89
N ILE A 58 -5.53 -6.40 3.78
CA ILE A 58 -6.15 -5.83 2.58
C ILE A 58 -7.56 -5.34 2.88
N GLU A 59 -8.36 -6.13 3.60
CA GLU A 59 -9.71 -5.76 4.02
C GLU A 59 -9.71 -4.55 4.96
N TRP A 60 -8.76 -4.49 5.90
CA TRP A 60 -8.59 -3.34 6.78
C TRP A 60 -8.23 -2.08 5.98
N LEU A 61 -7.28 -2.16 5.04
CA LEU A 61 -6.92 -1.04 4.15
C LEU A 61 -8.10 -0.57 3.30
N LEU A 62 -8.92 -1.50 2.78
CA LEU A 62 -10.14 -1.18 2.03
C LEU A 62 -11.17 -0.46 2.90
N LYS A 63 -11.38 -0.91 4.14
CA LYS A 63 -12.28 -0.26 5.09
C LYS A 63 -11.82 1.17 5.40
N GLN A 64 -10.53 1.34 5.66
CA GLN A 64 -9.92 2.66 5.91
C GLN A 64 -10.07 3.59 4.70
N GLY A 65 -9.79 3.11 3.49
CA GLY A 65 -9.93 3.87 2.26
C GLY A 65 -11.37 4.33 1.99
N ARG A 66 -12.35 3.44 2.24
CA ARG A 66 -13.77 3.75 2.03
C ARG A 66 -14.33 4.72 3.08
N GLN A 67 -13.92 4.59 4.34
CA GLN A 67 -14.41 5.44 5.43
C GLN A 67 -13.83 6.85 5.39
N LEU A 68 -12.53 6.98 5.09
CA LEU A 68 -11.83 8.25 5.17
C LEU A 68 -11.69 8.96 3.81
N GLY A 69 -12.05 8.29 2.71
CA GLY A 69 -11.95 8.86 1.36
C GLY A 69 -10.54 9.38 1.08
N VAL A 70 -10.42 10.62 0.59
CA VAL A 70 -9.12 11.28 0.32
C VAL A 70 -8.25 11.40 1.58
N SER A 71 -8.87 11.58 2.76
CA SER A 71 -8.17 11.71 4.04
C SER A 71 -7.53 10.40 4.52
N ALA A 72 -7.83 9.26 3.88
CA ALA A 72 -7.23 7.97 4.23
C ALA A 72 -5.71 7.92 4.05
N LYS A 73 -5.15 8.79 3.18
CA LYS A 73 -3.73 8.86 2.82
C LYS A 73 -3.12 7.47 2.58
N LEU A 74 -3.79 6.62 1.79
CA LEU A 74 -3.42 5.21 1.62
C LEU A 74 -2.00 5.06 1.08
N ALA A 75 -1.60 5.92 0.12
CA ALA A 75 -0.25 5.92 -0.41
C ALA A 75 0.82 6.12 0.69
N SER A 76 0.59 7.07 1.61
CA SER A 76 1.52 7.31 2.74
C SER A 76 1.56 6.14 3.71
N LYS A 77 0.41 5.51 4.02
CA LYS A 77 0.34 4.32 4.89
C LYS A 77 1.07 3.13 4.27
N LEU A 78 0.88 2.90 2.98
CA LEU A 78 1.59 1.85 2.23
C LEU A 78 3.09 2.13 2.17
N ASN A 79 3.50 3.38 1.96
CA ASN A 79 4.90 3.76 1.98
C ASN A 79 5.55 3.52 3.34
N TYR A 80 4.85 3.87 4.43
CA TYR A 80 5.33 3.59 5.78
C TYR A 80 5.45 2.08 6.04
N LEU A 81 4.44 1.30 5.66
CA LEU A 81 4.43 -0.15 5.79
C LEU A 81 5.62 -0.77 5.03
N TRP A 82 5.85 -0.33 3.79
CA TRP A 82 6.97 -0.82 2.98
C TRP A 82 8.33 -0.54 3.63
N ARG A 83 8.58 0.70 4.07
CA ARG A 83 9.84 1.09 4.73
C ARG A 83 10.08 0.37 6.05
N SER A 84 9.00 0.05 6.77
CA SER A 84 9.07 -0.71 8.03
C SER A 84 9.36 -2.19 7.79
N CYS A 85 8.90 -2.75 6.67
CA CYS A 85 9.08 -4.16 6.34
C CYS A 85 10.39 -4.47 5.60
N THR A 86 11.01 -3.48 4.95
CA THR A 86 12.29 -3.61 4.22
C THR A 86 13.52 -3.32 5.07
N GLY A 87 13.34 -2.81 6.29
CA GLY A 87 14.47 -2.39 7.13
C GLY A 87 15.06 -1.03 6.75
N GLU A 88 14.46 -0.28 5.83
CA GLU A 88 14.92 1.08 5.48
C GLU A 88 14.73 2.09 6.64
N LEU A 89 13.91 1.75 7.64
CA LEU A 89 13.85 2.47 8.92
C LEU A 89 15.03 2.16 9.86
N SER A 90 15.76 1.06 9.62
CA SER A 90 17.02 0.75 10.33
C SER A 90 18.15 1.68 9.88
N GLU A 91 18.23 1.99 8.58
CA GLU A 91 19.31 2.84 8.04
C GLU A 91 19.16 4.32 8.41
N GLN A 92 17.95 4.78 8.81
CA GLN A 92 17.79 6.14 9.33
C GLN A 92 18.12 6.28 10.82
N ASN A 93 18.11 5.21 11.62
CA ASN A 93 18.39 5.33 13.06
C ASN A 93 19.90 5.43 13.36
N ASP A 94 20.74 4.86 12.50
CA ASP A 94 22.20 4.98 12.63
C ASP A 94 22.76 6.34 12.18
N LEU A 95 21.95 7.17 11.51
CA LEU A 95 22.36 8.53 11.09
C LEU A 95 22.11 9.61 12.15
N PHE A 96 21.41 9.29 13.24
CA PHE A 96 21.11 10.20 14.36
C PHE A 96 21.86 9.83 15.66
N ARG A 97 22.90 8.99 15.61
CA ARG A 97 23.71 8.61 16.76
C ARG A 97 25.08 9.28 16.79
#